data_AF-A0AAD9N1J9-F1
#
_entry.id   AF-A0AAD9N1J9-F1
#
_cell.length_a   1.000
_cell.length_b   1.000
_cell.length_c   1.000
_cell.angle_alpha   90.00
_cell.angle_beta   90.00
_cell.angle_gamma   90.00
#
_symmetry.space_group_name_H-M   'P 1'
#
loop_
_entity.id
_entity.type
_entity.pdbx_description
1 polymer ?
#
loop_
_entity_poly.entity_id
_entity_poly.type
_entity_poly.pdbx_seq_one_letter_code
_entity_poly.pdbx_strand_id
1 'polypeptide(L)'
;MTTESVPEEAKKPLFVDLNPDSPEEGIIEVESLCSNCEDQGLTRLMLTRIPFFQEVILSSFHCDHCGNENRHIQHGGKIQDKGIKYDVAIRTNRDLNREVVKSEFATFSIPQLDFEQPATKQGDITSIEGLIDGVIRGLTQEQPLRKTLQPELYKKLEEFIEKLENLKTLKETFHIIVEMLLSHSDLLKMAQTELKYFTLAPEKDAATTVTHYPRTHEQDVFLGLAVLSIPTNCPNCNAPCDTKMKVIGILDVLLTN
;
A
#
# COMPACT_ATOMS: atom_id res chain seq x y z
N MET A 1 35.99 -47.51 -10.53
CA MET A 1 35.42 -46.43 -9.70
C MET A 1 34.21 -45.89 -10.42
N THR A 2 33.06 -46.49 -10.13
CA THR A 2 31.75 -46.09 -10.64
C THR A 2 31.31 -44.86 -9.86
N THR A 3 31.17 -43.73 -10.55
CA THR A 3 30.55 -42.52 -10.02
C THR A 3 29.05 -42.77 -9.91
N GLU A 4 28.58 -43.01 -8.70
CA GLU A 4 27.15 -43.00 -8.37
C GLU A 4 26.64 -41.57 -8.47
N SER A 5 25.73 -41.33 -9.42
CA SER A 5 24.98 -40.09 -9.56
C SER A 5 23.94 -40.01 -8.44
N VAL A 6 24.06 -39.00 -7.58
CA VAL A 6 23.03 -38.64 -6.60
C VAL A 6 21.74 -38.24 -7.35
N PRO A 7 20.54 -38.75 -6.97
CA PRO A 7 19.30 -38.36 -7.64
C PRO A 7 18.99 -36.89 -7.35
N GLU A 8 18.76 -36.13 -8.41
CA GLU A 8 18.33 -34.73 -8.34
C GLU A 8 16.88 -34.69 -7.80
N GLU A 9 16.72 -34.41 -6.49
CA GLU A 9 15.41 -34.19 -5.89
C GLU A 9 14.70 -33.04 -6.60
N ALA A 10 13.60 -33.36 -7.28
CA ALA A 10 12.74 -32.39 -7.94
C ALA A 10 12.24 -31.37 -6.90
N LYS A 11 12.81 -30.15 -6.94
CA LYS A 11 12.35 -29.02 -6.11
C LYS A 11 10.88 -28.75 -6.42
N LYS A 12 9.99 -29.13 -5.49
CA LYS A 12 8.58 -28.74 -5.55
C LYS A 12 8.49 -27.20 -5.57
N PRO A 13 7.58 -26.63 -6.38
CA PRO A 13 7.38 -25.19 -6.41
C PRO A 13 6.91 -24.71 -5.03
N LEU A 14 7.50 -23.62 -4.53
CA LEU A 14 7.17 -23.04 -3.23
C LEU A 14 5.73 -22.50 -3.15
N PHE A 15 5.17 -22.08 -4.30
CA PHE A 15 3.79 -21.65 -4.43
C PHE A 15 3.00 -22.65 -5.27
N VAL A 16 1.86 -23.09 -4.75
CA VAL A 16 0.97 -24.07 -5.39
C VAL A 16 -0.34 -23.38 -5.79
N ASP A 17 -0.91 -23.71 -6.94
CA ASP A 17 -2.23 -23.17 -7.34
C ASP A 17 -3.33 -23.71 -6.41
N LEU A 18 -4.34 -22.90 -6.10
CA LEU A 18 -5.47 -23.34 -5.28
C LEU A 18 -6.22 -24.50 -5.98
N ASN A 19 -6.20 -25.68 -5.37
CA ASN A 19 -6.94 -26.86 -5.83
C ASN A 19 -8.09 -27.17 -4.87
N PRO A 20 -9.37 -27.02 -5.27
CA PRO A 20 -10.51 -27.31 -4.41
C PRO A 20 -10.64 -28.80 -4.04
N ASP A 21 -10.04 -29.71 -4.81
CA ASP A 21 -10.05 -31.15 -4.54
C ASP A 21 -8.95 -31.61 -3.58
N SER A 22 -7.98 -30.72 -3.28
CA SER A 22 -6.83 -30.99 -2.38
C SER A 22 -6.50 -29.77 -1.51
N PRO A 23 -7.36 -29.38 -0.55
CA PRO A 23 -7.21 -28.15 0.23
C PRO A 23 -6.00 -28.12 1.17
N GLU A 24 -5.39 -29.28 1.45
CA GLU A 24 -4.22 -29.40 2.34
C GLU A 24 -2.88 -29.29 1.59
N GLU A 25 -2.91 -29.25 0.26
CA GLU A 25 -1.70 -29.21 -0.56
C GLU A 25 -1.00 -27.85 -0.44
N GLY A 26 0.25 -27.84 0.02
CA GLY A 26 1.04 -26.61 0.18
C GLY A 26 0.86 -25.88 1.52
N ILE A 27 0.21 -26.50 2.51
CA ILE A 27 0.18 -26.00 3.89
C ILE A 27 1.48 -26.39 4.62
N ILE A 28 2.13 -25.41 5.23
CA ILE A 28 3.30 -25.54 6.09
C ILE A 28 2.87 -25.18 7.51
N GLU A 29 3.10 -26.07 8.47
CA GLU A 29 2.80 -25.80 9.88
C GLU A 29 4.09 -25.43 10.63
N VAL A 30 4.01 -24.36 11.43
CA VAL A 30 5.14 -23.82 12.20
C VAL A 30 4.65 -23.47 13.61
N GLU A 31 5.37 -23.93 14.64
CA GLU A 31 5.13 -23.52 16.02
C GLU A 31 5.47 -22.03 16.18
N SER A 32 4.60 -21.27 16.84
CA SER A 32 4.74 -19.82 16.99
C SER A 32 4.29 -19.35 18.36
N LEU A 33 5.01 -18.38 18.92
CA LEU A 33 4.67 -17.79 20.22
C LEU A 33 3.32 -17.07 20.16
N CYS A 34 2.43 -17.35 21.10
CA CYS A 34 1.16 -16.67 21.25
C CYS A 34 1.34 -15.29 21.86
N SER A 35 0.94 -14.23 21.16
CA SER A 35 1.02 -12.86 21.68
C SER A 35 0.07 -12.56 22.86
N ASN A 36 -0.87 -13.45 23.16
CA ASN A 36 -1.87 -13.25 24.22
C ASN A 36 -1.49 -13.94 25.54
N CYS A 37 -1.03 -15.20 25.47
CA CYS A 37 -0.70 -15.99 26.66
C CYS A 37 0.77 -16.41 26.75
N GLU A 38 1.59 -16.03 25.77
CA GLU A 38 3.04 -16.32 25.69
C GLU A 38 3.40 -17.82 25.62
N ASP A 39 2.41 -18.71 25.52
CA ASP A 39 2.62 -20.13 25.21
C ASP A 39 2.76 -20.37 23.69
N GLN A 40 3.18 -21.57 23.29
CA GLN A 40 3.26 -21.94 21.88
C GLN A 40 1.86 -22.22 21.29
N GLY A 41 1.59 -21.63 20.14
CA GLY A 41 0.47 -21.99 19.26
C GLY A 41 0.98 -22.49 17.92
N LEU A 42 0.05 -22.78 17.01
CA LEU A 42 0.32 -23.32 15.70
C LEU A 42 -0.01 -22.29 14.62
N THR A 43 0.96 -21.93 13.80
CA THR A 43 0.76 -21.13 12.58
C THR A 43 0.76 -22.02 11.36
N ARG A 44 -0.35 -22.03 10.62
CA ARG A 44 -0.46 -22.66 9.30
C ARG A 44 -0.19 -21.61 8.22
N LEU A 45 0.78 -21.86 7.36
CA LEU A 45 1.16 -21.03 6.23
C LEU A 45 0.80 -21.75 4.93
N MET A 46 -0.01 -21.14 4.08
CA MET A 46 -0.31 -21.65 2.75
C MET A 46 0.20 -20.65 1.71
N LEU A 47 1.23 -21.08 0.97
CA LEU A 47 1.83 -20.29 -0.10
C LEU A 47 1.13 -20.69 -1.39
N THR A 48 0.21 -19.85 -1.85
CA THR A 48 -0.65 -20.18 -2.99
C THR A 48 -0.63 -19.12 -4.07
N ARG A 49 -0.92 -19.56 -5.30
CA ARG A 49 -1.23 -18.67 -6.40
C ARG A 49 -2.73 -18.64 -6.60
N ILE A 50 -3.30 -17.45 -6.47
CA ILE A 50 -4.70 -17.24 -6.82
C ILE A 50 -4.71 -16.63 -8.22
N PRO A 51 -5.53 -17.15 -9.16
CA PRO A 51 -5.86 -16.46 -10.39
C PRO A 51 -6.27 -15.04 -10.05
N PHE A 52 -5.73 -14.05 -10.74
CA PHE A 52 -5.99 -12.68 -10.32
C PHE A 52 -5.59 -12.31 -8.86
N PHE A 53 -4.69 -12.97 -8.10
CA PHE A 53 -3.95 -12.39 -6.92
C PHE A 53 -2.41 -12.61 -6.91
N GLN A 54 -1.87 -13.29 -7.92
CA GLN A 54 -0.44 -13.66 -8.02
C GLN A 54 -0.11 -14.59 -6.83
N GLU A 55 1.14 -14.54 -6.36
CA GLU A 55 1.64 -15.28 -5.20
C GLU A 55 1.15 -14.61 -3.92
N VAL A 56 0.45 -15.35 -3.07
CA VAL A 56 -0.03 -14.91 -1.76
C VAL A 56 0.37 -15.93 -0.69
N ILE A 57 0.58 -15.45 0.53
CA ILE A 57 0.88 -16.24 1.71
C ILE A 57 -0.27 -16.05 2.68
N LEU A 58 -1.04 -17.12 2.91
CA LEU A 58 -2.11 -17.13 3.88
C LEU A 58 -1.56 -17.70 5.18
N SER A 59 -1.65 -16.94 6.26
CA SER A 59 -1.28 -17.39 7.60
C SER A 59 -2.52 -17.53 8.48
N SER A 60 -2.60 -18.62 9.22
CA SER A 60 -3.65 -18.87 10.21
C SER A 60 -2.98 -19.37 11.49
N PHE A 61 -2.97 -18.53 12.50
CA PHE A 61 -2.52 -18.87 13.85
C PHE A 61 -3.70 -19.36 14.69
N HIS A 62 -3.47 -20.40 15.48
CA HIS A 62 -4.37 -20.87 16.52
C HIS A 62 -3.58 -21.27 17.78
N CYS A 63 -4.08 -20.91 18.95
CA CYS A 63 -3.51 -21.30 20.23
C CYS A 63 -4.49 -22.17 21.02
N ASP A 64 -4.13 -23.44 21.23
CA ASP A 64 -4.96 -24.39 21.99
C ASP A 64 -5.06 -24.04 23.49
N HIS A 65 -4.12 -23.24 24.01
CA HIS A 65 -4.07 -22.87 25.43
C HIS A 65 -5.08 -21.79 25.82
N CYS A 66 -5.19 -20.73 25.02
CA CYS A 66 -6.05 -19.58 25.33
C CYS A 66 -7.16 -19.34 24.29
N GLY A 67 -7.18 -20.11 23.19
CA GLY A 67 -8.15 -19.97 22.11
C GLY A 67 -7.90 -18.78 21.17
N ASN A 68 -6.78 -18.05 21.32
CA ASN A 68 -6.45 -16.94 20.44
C ASN A 68 -6.23 -17.42 19.00
N GLU A 69 -6.85 -16.75 18.03
CA GLU A 69 -6.71 -17.04 16.61
C GLU A 69 -6.44 -15.76 15.82
N ASN A 70 -5.61 -15.86 14.78
CA ASN A 70 -5.35 -14.75 13.87
C ASN A 70 -5.23 -15.28 12.45
N ARG A 71 -5.84 -14.61 11.48
CA ARG A 71 -5.77 -14.94 10.05
C ARG A 71 -5.27 -13.74 9.30
N HIS A 72 -4.21 -13.91 8.52
CA HIS A 72 -3.57 -12.80 7.84
C HIS A 72 -3.11 -13.21 6.44
N ILE A 73 -3.37 -12.34 5.47
CA ILE A 73 -3.05 -12.53 4.05
C ILE A 73 -1.88 -11.60 3.71
N GLN A 74 -0.78 -12.17 3.21
CA GLN A 74 0.38 -11.42 2.73
C GLN A 74 0.55 -11.63 1.23
N HIS A 75 1.06 -10.62 0.53
CA HIS A 75 1.49 -10.77 -0.85
C HIS A 75 2.88 -11.43 -0.89
N GLY A 76 2.98 -12.54 -1.62
CA GLY A 76 4.23 -13.29 -1.84
C GLY A 76 5.03 -12.84 -3.06
N GLY A 77 4.45 -11.98 -3.91
CA GLY A 77 5.15 -11.39 -5.05
C GLY A 77 6.27 -10.43 -4.65
N LYS A 78 7.27 -10.25 -5.52
CA LYS A 78 8.26 -9.19 -5.36
C LYS A 78 7.55 -7.85 -5.53
N ILE A 79 7.50 -7.06 -4.46
CA ILE A 79 7.12 -5.65 -4.55
C ILE A 79 8.16 -4.97 -5.46
N GLN A 80 7.73 -4.42 -6.58
CA GLN A 80 8.60 -3.74 -7.53
C GLN A 80 9.29 -2.55 -6.89
N ASP A 81 10.54 -2.29 -7.28
CA ASP A 81 11.40 -1.25 -6.69
C ASP A 81 10.99 0.20 -7.07
N LYS A 82 9.89 0.36 -7.82
CA LYS A 82 9.50 1.64 -8.41
C LYS A 82 8.14 2.10 -7.91
N GLY A 83 8.08 3.36 -7.47
CA GLY A 83 6.84 4.10 -7.34
C GLY A 83 6.34 4.59 -8.70
N ILE A 84 5.08 4.99 -8.75
CA ILE A 84 4.44 5.55 -9.94
C ILE A 84 3.83 6.91 -9.59
N LYS A 85 4.02 7.88 -10.47
CA LYS A 85 3.48 9.22 -10.34
C LYS A 85 2.68 9.57 -11.58
N TYR A 86 1.43 9.91 -11.37
CA TYR A 86 0.49 10.39 -12.37
C TYR A 86 0.41 11.90 -12.27
N ASP A 87 0.79 12.61 -13.33
CA ASP A 87 0.64 14.06 -13.47
C ASP A 87 -0.39 14.34 -14.55
N VAL A 88 -1.48 15.02 -14.18
CA VAL A 88 -2.68 15.17 -15.00
C VAL A 88 -2.99 16.64 -15.16
N ALA A 89 -2.96 17.12 -16.40
CA ALA A 89 -3.35 18.48 -16.72
C ALA A 89 -4.87 18.61 -16.86
N ILE A 90 -5.49 19.38 -15.97
CA ILE A 90 -6.94 19.60 -15.95
C ILE A 90 -7.26 20.85 -16.77
N ARG A 91 -8.00 20.66 -17.88
CA ARG A 91 -8.34 21.75 -18.82
C ARG A 91 -9.83 21.86 -19.10
N THR A 92 -10.56 20.76 -18.97
CA THR A 92 -11.96 20.68 -19.35
C THR A 92 -12.80 20.06 -18.24
N ASN A 93 -14.12 20.28 -18.30
CA ASN A 93 -15.06 19.63 -17.37
C ASN A 93 -15.00 18.10 -17.48
N ARG A 94 -14.61 17.56 -18.65
CA ARG A 94 -14.39 16.13 -18.82
C ARG A 94 -13.22 15.64 -17.96
N ASP A 95 -12.19 16.47 -17.76
CA ASP A 95 -11.05 16.11 -16.93
C ASP A 95 -11.43 16.07 -15.44
N LEU A 96 -12.27 16.99 -14.96
CA LEU A 96 -12.80 16.96 -13.59
C LEU A 96 -13.64 15.71 -13.29
N ASN A 97 -14.34 15.19 -14.30
CA ASN A 97 -15.18 14.01 -14.18
C ASN A 97 -14.41 12.68 -14.34
N ARG A 98 -13.08 12.73 -14.49
CA ARG A 98 -12.25 11.51 -14.54
C ARG A 98 -12.33 10.77 -13.21
N GLU A 99 -12.56 9.47 -13.28
CA GLU A 99 -12.57 8.58 -12.13
C GLU A 99 -11.13 8.30 -11.67
N VAL A 100 -10.91 8.42 -10.37
CA VAL A 100 -9.67 8.22 -9.65
C VAL A 100 -9.92 7.17 -8.59
N VAL A 101 -9.10 6.12 -8.63
CA VAL A 101 -9.01 5.17 -7.52
C VAL A 101 -7.74 5.49 -6.75
N LYS A 102 -7.91 6.07 -5.57
CA LYS A 102 -6.82 6.45 -4.67
C LYS A 102 -6.59 5.30 -3.69
N SER A 103 -5.41 4.71 -3.70
CA SER A 103 -4.99 3.72 -2.70
C SER A 103 -4.68 4.40 -1.34
N GLU A 104 -4.66 3.60 -0.28
CA GLU A 104 -4.24 4.04 1.05
C GLU A 104 -2.80 4.58 1.06
N PHE A 105 -1.92 4.01 0.23
CA PHE A 105 -0.51 4.41 0.08
C PHE A 105 -0.28 5.50 -0.99
N ALA A 106 -1.34 6.16 -1.45
CA ALA A 106 -1.25 7.22 -2.46
C ALA A 106 -1.35 8.62 -1.85
N THR A 107 -0.44 9.48 -2.24
CA THR A 107 -0.42 10.92 -1.96
C THR A 107 -1.09 11.67 -3.10
N PHE A 108 -1.91 12.67 -2.76
CA PHE A 108 -2.59 13.55 -3.70
C PHE A 108 -2.08 14.97 -3.53
N SER A 109 -1.69 15.64 -4.61
CA SER A 109 -1.19 17.01 -4.54
C SER A 109 -1.67 17.90 -5.70
N ILE A 110 -1.78 19.19 -5.40
CA ILE A 110 -2.10 20.26 -6.35
C ILE A 110 -0.97 21.29 -6.28
N PRO A 111 0.05 21.19 -7.15
CA PRO A 111 1.24 22.04 -7.08
C PRO A 111 0.96 23.54 -7.15
N GLN A 112 -0.06 23.95 -7.91
CA GLN A 112 -0.43 25.37 -8.07
C GLN A 112 -0.91 26.01 -6.77
N LEU A 113 -1.37 25.21 -5.82
CA LEU A 113 -1.86 25.67 -4.51
C LEU A 113 -0.92 25.28 -3.37
N ASP A 114 0.26 24.71 -3.66
CA ASP A 114 1.16 24.11 -2.67
C ASP A 114 0.42 23.16 -1.72
N PHE A 115 -0.54 22.40 -2.27
CA PHE A 115 -1.38 21.49 -1.51
C PHE A 115 -0.88 20.05 -1.64
N GLU A 116 -0.79 19.37 -0.50
CA GLU A 116 -0.51 17.95 -0.43
C GLU A 116 -1.37 17.29 0.64
N GLN A 117 -2.04 16.20 0.24
CA GLN A 117 -2.75 15.29 1.12
C GLN A 117 -1.98 13.96 1.16
N PRO A 118 -1.45 13.57 2.33
CA PRO A 118 -0.71 12.33 2.46
C PRO A 118 -1.60 11.09 2.28
N ALA A 119 -0.94 9.94 2.24
CA ALA A 119 -1.55 8.62 2.36
C ALA A 119 -2.64 8.58 3.45
N THR A 120 -3.82 8.07 3.11
CA THR A 120 -4.99 7.97 4.00
C THR A 120 -5.18 6.52 4.43
N LYS A 121 -5.77 6.26 5.59
CA LYS A 121 -5.99 4.89 6.10
C LYS A 121 -6.99 4.05 5.29
N GLN A 122 -7.67 4.67 4.32
CA GLN A 122 -8.66 4.03 3.48
C GLN A 122 -8.44 4.49 2.04
N GLY A 123 -8.57 3.54 1.10
CA GLY A 123 -8.62 3.83 -0.32
C GLY A 123 -10.03 4.26 -0.74
N ASP A 124 -10.10 5.17 -1.71
CA ASP A 124 -11.35 5.78 -2.17
C ASP A 124 -11.46 5.71 -3.69
N ILE A 125 -12.69 5.49 -4.17
CA ILE A 125 -13.06 5.61 -5.59
C ILE A 125 -13.90 6.88 -5.71
N THR A 126 -13.39 7.85 -6.48
CA THR A 126 -14.01 9.17 -6.61
C THR A 126 -13.66 9.79 -7.96
N SER A 127 -14.28 10.89 -8.35
CA SER A 127 -13.76 11.71 -9.46
C SER A 127 -12.66 12.67 -8.99
N ILE A 128 -11.95 13.28 -9.94
CA ILE A 128 -11.05 14.41 -9.66
C ILE A 128 -11.78 15.55 -8.93
N GLU A 129 -12.99 15.89 -9.37
CA GLU A 129 -13.86 16.83 -8.67
C GLU A 129 -14.16 16.36 -7.23
N GLY A 130 -14.49 15.07 -7.07
CA GLY A 130 -14.79 14.50 -5.77
C GLY A 130 -13.59 14.47 -4.81
N LEU A 131 -12.35 14.39 -5.31
CA LEU A 131 -11.15 14.59 -4.50
C LEU A 131 -11.08 16.02 -3.96
N ILE A 132 -11.27 17.01 -4.83
CA ILE A 132 -11.27 18.43 -4.43
C ILE A 132 -12.38 18.69 -3.41
N ASP A 133 -13.59 18.17 -3.66
CA ASP A 133 -14.72 18.29 -2.73
C ASP A 133 -14.44 17.56 -1.41
N GLY A 134 -13.72 16.44 -1.44
CA GLY A 134 -13.25 15.74 -0.24
C GLY A 134 -12.35 16.62 0.63
N VAL A 135 -11.38 17.29 0.00
CA VAL A 135 -10.49 18.24 0.68
C VAL A 135 -11.29 19.41 1.26
N ILE A 136 -12.18 20.01 0.47
CA ILE A 136 -13.03 21.13 0.93
C ILE A 136 -13.83 20.70 2.16
N ARG A 137 -14.54 19.57 2.10
CA ARG A 137 -15.31 19.05 3.25
C ARG A 137 -14.45 18.87 4.49
N GLY A 138 -13.27 18.27 4.35
CA GLY A 138 -12.34 18.05 5.47
C GLY A 138 -11.87 19.36 6.10
N LEU A 139 -11.59 20.39 5.30
CA LEU A 139 -11.18 21.70 5.80
C LEU A 139 -12.34 22.46 6.45
N THR A 140 -13.53 22.42 5.84
CA THR A 140 -14.73 23.14 6.30
C THR A 140 -15.29 22.59 7.61
N GLN A 141 -15.20 21.28 7.86
CA GLN A 141 -15.82 20.62 9.02
C GLN A 141 -15.48 21.28 10.36
N GLU A 142 -14.22 21.71 10.54
CA GLU A 142 -13.75 22.34 11.78
C GLU A 142 -13.75 23.87 11.76
N GLN A 143 -14.11 24.51 10.64
CA GLN A 143 -14.11 25.98 10.52
C GLN A 143 -15.00 26.69 11.57
N PRO A 144 -16.20 26.20 11.95
CA PRO A 144 -17.01 26.86 12.97
C PRO A 144 -16.32 26.96 14.34
N LEU A 145 -15.58 25.91 14.72
CA LEU A 145 -14.81 25.89 15.96
C LEU A 145 -13.58 26.81 15.84
N ARG A 146 -12.84 26.73 14.72
CA ARG A 146 -11.67 27.57 14.45
C ARG A 146 -12.02 29.06 14.43
N LYS A 147 -13.22 29.44 13.97
CA LYS A 147 -13.69 30.83 13.98
C LYS A 147 -13.69 31.45 15.37
N THR A 148 -13.95 30.64 16.40
CA THR A 148 -14.00 31.09 17.79
C THR A 148 -12.64 31.02 18.47
N LEU A 149 -11.89 29.93 18.26
CA LEU A 149 -10.61 29.69 18.94
C LEU A 149 -9.42 30.37 18.25
N GLN A 150 -9.42 30.43 16.92
CA GLN A 150 -8.30 30.87 16.08
C GLN A 150 -8.78 31.66 14.84
N PRO A 151 -9.24 32.91 15.00
CA PRO A 151 -9.84 33.69 13.92
C PRO A 151 -8.89 33.97 12.73
N GLU A 152 -7.59 34.12 13.01
CA GLU A 152 -6.56 34.35 11.99
C GLU A 152 -6.37 33.10 11.10
N LEU A 153 -6.35 31.90 11.69
CA LEU A 153 -6.25 30.65 10.94
C LEU A 153 -7.52 30.40 10.13
N TYR A 154 -8.68 30.67 10.72
CA TYR A 154 -9.99 30.56 10.05
C TYR A 154 -10.01 31.36 8.74
N LYS A 155 -9.57 32.62 8.75
CA LYS A 155 -9.54 33.47 7.55
C LYS A 155 -8.63 32.89 6.46
N LYS A 156 -7.41 32.46 6.81
CA LYS A 156 -6.47 31.88 5.85
C LYS A 156 -7.00 30.59 5.22
N LEU A 157 -7.66 29.75 6.00
CA LEU A 157 -8.28 28.53 5.49
C LEU A 157 -9.49 28.81 4.63
N GLU A 158 -10.28 29.85 4.94
CA GLU A 158 -11.40 30.27 4.10
C GLU A 158 -10.93 30.76 2.72
N GLU A 159 -9.87 31.58 2.68
CA GLU A 159 -9.23 32.00 1.44
C GLU A 159 -8.69 30.80 0.63
N PHE A 160 -8.20 29.77 1.32
CA PHE A 160 -7.71 28.56 0.67
C PHE A 160 -8.85 27.70 0.11
N ILE A 161 -9.95 27.55 0.85
CA ILE A 161 -11.16 26.86 0.39
C ILE A 161 -11.73 27.55 -0.85
N GLU A 162 -11.76 28.88 -0.86
CA GLU A 162 -12.20 29.66 -2.04
C GLU A 162 -11.30 29.39 -3.27
N LYS A 163 -9.98 29.24 -3.07
CA LYS A 163 -9.07 28.85 -4.15
C LYS A 163 -9.39 27.45 -4.70
N LEU A 164 -9.69 26.49 -3.82
CA LEU A 164 -10.09 25.13 -4.23
C LEU A 164 -11.42 25.13 -5.01
N GLU A 165 -12.41 25.90 -4.56
CA GLU A 165 -13.68 26.06 -5.29
C GLU A 165 -13.48 26.71 -6.66
N ASN A 166 -12.57 27.70 -6.74
CA ASN A 166 -12.23 28.34 -8.00
C ASN A 166 -11.59 27.38 -9.02
N LEU A 167 -10.85 26.35 -8.59
CA LEU A 167 -10.33 25.33 -9.50
C LEU A 167 -11.43 24.59 -10.26
N LYS A 168 -12.59 24.36 -9.61
CA LYS A 168 -13.75 23.71 -10.23
C LYS A 168 -14.37 24.54 -11.35
N THR A 169 -14.16 25.86 -11.34
CA THR A 169 -14.68 26.76 -12.38
C THR A 169 -13.89 26.69 -13.70
N LEU A 170 -12.71 26.07 -13.70
CA LEU A 170 -11.84 25.90 -14.88
C LEU A 170 -11.47 27.21 -15.60
N LYS A 171 -11.46 28.34 -14.88
CA LYS A 171 -10.94 29.61 -15.40
C LYS A 171 -9.44 29.55 -15.67
N GLU A 172 -8.73 28.76 -14.87
CA GLU A 172 -7.31 28.50 -15.00
C GLU A 172 -7.07 26.99 -15.09
N THR A 173 -6.08 26.60 -15.89
CA THR A 173 -5.65 25.20 -15.99
C THR A 173 -4.71 24.88 -14.83
N PHE A 174 -4.87 23.71 -14.23
CA PHE A 174 -4.03 23.27 -13.12
C PHE A 174 -3.63 21.81 -13.29
N HIS A 175 -2.68 21.37 -12.47
CA HIS A 175 -2.20 20.01 -12.48
C HIS A 175 -2.61 19.31 -11.20
N ILE A 176 -2.92 18.04 -11.33
CA ILE A 176 -3.10 17.13 -10.21
C ILE A 176 -2.02 16.07 -10.29
N ILE A 177 -1.39 15.83 -9.16
CA ILE A 177 -0.41 14.78 -9.00
C ILE A 177 -0.98 13.73 -8.05
N VAL A 178 -1.01 12.49 -8.51
CA VAL A 178 -1.26 11.33 -7.67
C VAL A 178 -0.01 10.48 -7.67
N GLU A 179 0.66 10.43 -6.53
CA GLU A 179 1.88 9.65 -6.34
C GLU A 179 1.58 8.40 -5.52
N MET A 180 1.95 7.25 -6.03
CA MET A 180 1.72 5.96 -5.39
C MET A 180 3.06 5.25 -5.19
N LEU A 181 3.31 4.86 -3.95
CA LEU A 181 4.56 4.19 -3.56
C LEU A 181 4.63 2.73 -4.03
N LEU A 182 3.53 2.17 -4.56
CA LEU A 182 3.48 0.83 -5.12
C LEU A 182 3.12 0.92 -6.60
N SER A 183 3.73 0.10 -7.46
CA SER A 183 3.39 0.11 -8.87
C SER A 183 2.05 -0.60 -9.10
N HIS A 184 1.38 -0.29 -10.22
CA HIS A 184 0.13 -0.95 -10.63
C HIS A 184 0.26 -2.48 -10.75
N SER A 185 1.48 -2.99 -10.93
CA SER A 185 1.75 -4.43 -10.99
C SER A 185 1.86 -5.10 -9.61
N ASP A 186 2.13 -4.33 -8.56
CA ASP A 186 2.17 -4.78 -7.16
C ASP A 186 0.75 -4.85 -6.56
N LEU A 187 -0.13 -3.93 -7.00
CA LEU A 187 -1.56 -3.90 -6.67
C LEU A 187 -2.41 -4.82 -7.54
N LEU A 188 -1.78 -5.56 -8.46
CA LEU A 188 -2.38 -6.76 -9.03
C LEU A 188 -2.19 -7.85 -7.94
N LYS A 189 -3.09 -8.06 -6.98
CA LYS A 189 -4.51 -7.78 -6.99
C LYS A 189 -4.99 -7.73 -5.52
N MET A 190 -5.59 -6.64 -5.08
CA MET A 190 -6.48 -6.54 -3.92
C MET A 190 -7.42 -5.39 -4.26
N ALA A 191 -8.71 -5.69 -4.28
CA ALA A 191 -9.75 -4.89 -4.88
C ALA A 191 -9.64 -4.76 -6.42
N GLN A 192 -10.79 -4.85 -7.06
CA GLN A 192 -11.00 -4.39 -8.42
C GLN A 192 -10.74 -2.88 -8.49
N THR A 193 -9.47 -2.49 -8.42
CA THR A 193 -9.04 -1.17 -8.87
C THR A 193 -8.71 -1.31 -10.35
N GLU A 194 -9.75 -1.60 -11.14
CA GLU A 194 -9.77 -1.02 -12.47
C GLU A 194 -9.98 0.48 -12.24
N LEU A 195 -8.97 1.29 -12.51
CA LEU A 195 -9.24 2.63 -12.99
C LEU A 195 -10.01 2.46 -14.29
N LYS A 196 -11.35 2.46 -14.21
CA LYS A 196 -12.20 2.29 -15.40
C LYS A 196 -11.91 3.36 -16.45
N TYR A 197 -11.31 4.49 -16.08
CA TYR A 197 -11.01 5.59 -17.00
C TYR A 197 -9.73 6.40 -16.71
N PHE A 198 -8.58 5.76 -16.46
CA PHE A 198 -7.29 6.40 -16.84
C PHE A 198 -6.69 5.86 -18.13
N THR A 199 -7.31 4.83 -18.72
CA THR A 199 -6.98 4.29 -20.03
C THR A 199 -8.27 4.14 -20.85
N LEU A 200 -8.79 5.26 -21.36
CA LEU A 200 -9.50 5.16 -22.64
C LEU A 200 -8.47 4.73 -23.68
N ALA A 201 -8.49 3.44 -24.00
CA ALA A 201 -7.79 2.86 -25.14
C ALA A 201 -6.24 2.84 -25.03
N PRO A 202 -5.56 1.97 -25.79
CA PRO A 202 -4.10 1.93 -25.91
C PRO A 202 -3.49 3.16 -26.61
N GLU A 203 -4.21 4.29 -26.67
CA GLU A 203 -3.72 5.56 -27.18
C GLU A 203 -3.27 6.42 -26.01
N LYS A 204 -2.01 6.88 -26.04
CA LYS A 204 -1.41 7.72 -25.01
C LYS A 204 -2.29 8.96 -24.78
N ASP A 205 -2.88 9.07 -23.59
CA ASP A 205 -3.58 10.29 -23.18
C ASP A 205 -2.58 11.44 -23.11
N ALA A 206 -2.70 12.40 -24.02
CA ALA A 206 -1.80 13.55 -24.11
C ALA A 206 -1.88 14.48 -22.89
N ALA A 207 -2.95 14.38 -22.07
CA ALA A 207 -3.12 15.17 -20.86
C ALA A 207 -2.50 14.53 -19.60
N THR A 208 -2.09 13.26 -19.68
CA THR A 208 -1.57 12.51 -18.54
C THR A 208 -0.11 12.10 -18.78
N THR A 209 0.76 12.48 -17.86
CA THR A 209 2.15 12.03 -17.82
C THR A 209 2.32 11.00 -16.71
N VAL A 210 2.72 9.78 -17.07
CA VAL A 210 3.01 8.71 -16.12
C VAL A 210 4.52 8.57 -15.99
N THR A 211 5.04 8.72 -14.78
CA THR A 211 6.46 8.56 -14.47
C THR A 211 6.67 7.45 -13.46
N HIS A 212 7.68 6.61 -13.70
CA HIS A 212 8.12 5.60 -12.74
C HIS A 212 9.43 6.08 -12.14
N TYR A 213 9.55 6.02 -10.82
CA TYR A 213 10.73 6.50 -10.11
C TYR A 213 11.20 5.43 -9.11
N PRO A 214 12.53 5.30 -8.88
CA PRO A 214 13.04 4.44 -7.82
C PRO A 214 12.62 5.00 -6.47
N ARG A 215 12.08 4.15 -5.59
CA ARG A 215 11.67 4.60 -4.25
C ARG A 215 12.87 5.05 -3.43
N THR A 216 12.63 6.03 -2.57
CA THR A 216 13.59 6.43 -1.55
C THR A 216 13.61 5.41 -0.42
N HIS A 217 14.69 5.41 0.37
CA HIS A 217 14.78 4.55 1.56
C HIS A 217 13.62 4.82 2.54
N GLU A 218 13.23 6.08 2.71
CA GLU A 218 12.10 6.46 3.57
C GLU A 218 10.78 5.89 3.08
N GLN A 219 10.56 5.87 1.77
CA GLN A 219 9.37 5.25 1.16
C GLN A 219 9.36 3.73 1.34
N ASP A 220 10.53 3.07 1.21
CA ASP A 220 10.65 1.64 1.50
C ASP A 220 10.45 1.32 2.99
N VAL A 221 10.91 2.19 3.90
CA VAL A 221 10.63 2.06 5.35
C VAL A 221 9.12 2.21 5.61
N PHE A 222 8.48 3.22 5.02
CA PHE A 222 7.05 3.46 5.15
C PHE A 222 6.21 2.26 4.68
N LEU A 223 6.64 1.58 3.63
CA LEU A 223 6.01 0.36 3.11
C LEU A 223 6.39 -0.92 3.88
N GLY A 224 7.25 -0.84 4.91
CA GLY A 224 7.76 -2.01 5.64
C GLY A 224 8.68 -2.92 4.80
N LEU A 225 9.22 -2.39 3.70
CA LEU A 225 10.11 -3.08 2.77
C LEU A 225 11.58 -3.02 3.19
N ALA A 226 11.95 -1.98 3.93
CA ALA A 226 13.31 -1.79 4.39
C ALA A 226 13.70 -2.88 5.40
N VAL A 227 14.72 -3.66 5.02
CA VAL A 227 15.44 -4.55 5.93
C VAL A 227 16.56 -3.74 6.57
N LEU A 228 16.41 -3.41 7.86
CA LEU A 228 17.50 -2.86 8.66
C LEU A 228 18.57 -3.94 8.83
N SER A 229 19.80 -3.60 8.44
CA SER A 229 20.98 -4.43 8.64
C SER A 229 21.73 -3.89 9.85
N ILE A 230 21.66 -4.60 10.97
CA ILE A 230 22.37 -4.24 12.19
C ILE A 230 23.64 -5.10 12.26
N PRO A 231 24.85 -4.52 12.22
CA PRO A 231 26.07 -5.28 12.42
C PRO A 231 26.06 -5.84 13.83
N THR A 232 26.17 -7.17 13.94
CA THR A 232 26.23 -7.91 15.21
C THR A 232 27.31 -8.99 15.14
N ASN A 233 27.44 -9.76 16.21
CA ASN A 233 28.25 -10.97 16.20
C ASN A 233 27.34 -12.19 16.34
N CYS A 234 27.65 -13.25 15.61
CA CYS A 234 26.90 -14.51 15.71
C CYS A 234 26.97 -15.05 17.15
N PRO A 235 25.85 -15.34 17.82
CA PRO A 235 25.86 -15.80 19.21
C PRO A 235 26.53 -17.16 19.41
N ASN A 236 26.71 -17.94 18.33
CA ASN A 236 27.35 -19.25 18.38
C ASN A 236 28.87 -19.19 18.12
N CYS A 237 29.34 -18.36 17.19
CA CYS A 237 30.76 -18.34 16.77
C CYS A 237 31.46 -16.99 16.92
N ASN A 238 30.76 -15.95 17.38
CA ASN A 238 31.24 -14.59 17.58
C ASN A 238 31.86 -13.92 16.33
N ALA A 239 31.65 -14.49 15.14
CA ALA A 239 32.05 -13.89 13.88
C ALA A 239 31.17 -12.67 13.57
N PRO A 240 31.73 -11.62 12.93
CA PRO A 240 30.95 -10.47 12.51
C PRO A 240 29.90 -10.91 11.48
N CYS A 241 28.65 -10.57 11.72
CA CYS A 241 27.53 -10.86 10.83
C CYS A 241 26.46 -9.78 10.92
N ASP A 242 25.66 -9.63 9.88
CA ASP A 242 24.54 -8.69 9.87
C ASP A 242 23.25 -9.35 10.33
N THR A 243 22.60 -8.80 11.36
CA THR A 243 21.20 -9.12 11.66
C THR A 243 20.30 -8.32 10.73
N LYS A 244 19.56 -9.03 9.89
CA LYS A 244 18.54 -8.46 9.01
C LYS A 244 17.20 -8.43 9.75
N MET A 245 16.73 -7.25 10.12
CA MET A 245 15.41 -7.04 10.72
C MET A 245 14.52 -6.31 9.72
N LYS A 246 13.33 -6.84 9.42
CA LYS A 246 12.28 -6.03 8.78
C LYS A 246 11.63 -5.18 9.85
N VAL A 247 11.55 -3.87 9.62
CA VAL A 247 10.76 -2.99 10.48
C VAL A 247 9.30 -3.21 10.11
N ILE A 248 8.60 -4.00 10.91
CA ILE A 248 7.13 -4.02 10.87
C ILE A 248 6.72 -2.71 11.54
N GLY A 249 6.08 -1.82 10.78
CA GLY A 249 5.69 -0.49 11.25
C GLY A 249 4.89 -0.58 12.55
N ILE A 250 5.32 0.20 13.54
CA ILE A 250 4.71 0.33 14.88
C ILE A 250 3.28 0.91 14.85
N LEU A 251 2.69 1.13 13.68
CA LEU A 251 1.32 1.63 13.56
C LEU A 251 0.27 0.66 14.11
N ASP A 252 0.60 -0.63 14.27
CA ASP A 252 -0.25 -1.60 14.99
C ASP A 252 -0.01 -1.61 16.51
N VAL A 253 1.11 -1.06 17.01
CA VAL A 253 1.43 -1.03 18.45
C VAL A 253 0.79 0.18 19.14
N LEU A 254 0.41 1.23 18.38
CA LEU A 254 -0.16 2.46 18.91
C LEU A 254 -1.71 2.51 18.87
N LEU A 255 -2.39 1.44 18.45
CA LEU A 255 -3.85 1.30 18.60
C LEU A 255 -4.26 0.45 19.81
N THR A 256 -3.31 0.06 20.65
CA THR A 256 -3.57 -0.45 22.01
C THR A 256 -2.66 0.25 23.01
N ASN A 257 -2.92 1.54 23.24
CA ASN A 257 -2.99 2.20 24.56
C ASN A 257 -3.43 3.66 24.42
#